data_AF-A0A4C1W8J9-F1
#
_entry.id   AF-A0A4C1W8J9-F1
#
_cell.length_a   1.000
_cell.length_b   1.000
_cell.length_c   1.000
_cell.angle_alpha   90.00
_cell.angle_beta   90.00
_cell.angle_gamma   90.00
#
_symmetry.space_group_name_H-M   'P 1'
#
loop_
_entity.id
_entity.type
_entity.pdbx_description
1 polymer ?
#
loop_
_entity_poly.entity_id
_entity_poly.type
_entity_poly.pdbx_seq_one_letter_code
_entity_poly.pdbx_strand_id
1 'polypeptide(L)'
;MSAPRRLQVKSVGRRKPKIILLISFDANGLINNVDELAKCALEHRADKIMVQETLLKPKNPKTCKIKTFTQLRMDSIPPLTNTGAIACRLSMTGHGILTLVSVYLPPKIKLLRSDIEVLFALGDAVILFGDLNSRSTH
;
A
#
# COMPACT_ATOMS: atom_id res chain seq x y z
N MET A 1 -0.07 -39.91 -0.64
CA MET A 1 -0.26 -38.54 -0.13
C MET A 1 0.24 -37.57 -1.19
N SER A 2 -0.65 -36.88 -1.89
CA SER A 2 -0.33 -35.96 -2.99
C SER A 2 -0.11 -34.54 -2.45
N ALA A 3 1.01 -33.92 -2.81
CA ALA A 3 1.30 -32.54 -2.46
C ALA A 3 0.31 -31.55 -3.11
N PRO A 4 0.02 -30.39 -2.50
CA PRO A 4 -0.90 -29.42 -3.09
C PRO A 4 -0.30 -28.85 -4.37
N ARG A 5 -1.02 -28.99 -5.50
CA ARG A 5 -0.69 -28.32 -6.76
C ARG A 5 -0.66 -26.81 -6.54
N ARG A 6 0.53 -26.20 -6.60
CA ARG A 6 0.66 -24.75 -6.82
C ARG A 6 -0.07 -24.41 -8.12
N LEU A 7 -1.13 -23.60 -8.02
CA LEU A 7 -1.74 -22.96 -9.17
C LEU A 7 -0.70 -22.02 -9.79
N GLN A 8 0.06 -22.53 -10.77
CA GLN A 8 0.80 -21.66 -11.68
C GLN A 8 -0.23 -20.93 -12.53
N VAL A 9 -0.59 -19.72 -12.09
CA VAL A 9 -1.26 -18.76 -12.94
C VAL A 9 -0.29 -18.46 -14.07
N LYS A 10 -0.61 -18.92 -15.29
CA LYS A 10 0.12 -18.53 -16.50
C LYS A 10 0.07 -17.01 -16.58
N SER A 11 1.21 -16.35 -16.38
CA SER A 11 1.32 -14.91 -16.58
C SER A 11 1.08 -14.64 -18.06
N VAL A 12 -0.11 -14.16 -18.41
CA VAL A 12 -0.34 -13.50 -19.70
C VAL A 12 0.73 -12.42 -19.80
N GLY A 13 1.52 -12.45 -20.86
CA GLY A 13 2.67 -11.56 -21.07
C GLY A 13 2.25 -10.10 -21.05
N ARG A 14 2.13 -9.51 -19.85
CA ARG A 14 1.88 -8.09 -19.67
C ARG A 14 3.16 -7.40 -20.08
N ARG A 15 3.06 -6.50 -21.05
CA ARG A 15 4.16 -5.65 -21.51
C ARG A 15 4.85 -5.07 -20.26
N LYS A 16 6.17 -5.26 -20.16
CA LYS A 16 6.96 -4.82 -19.00
C LYS A 16 6.65 -3.34 -18.72
N PRO A 17 6.02 -2.99 -17.58
CA PRO A 17 5.72 -1.59 -17.30
C PRO A 17 7.05 -0.84 -17.17
N LYS A 18 7.24 0.18 -18.01
CA LYS A 18 8.40 1.09 -17.92
C LYS A 18 8.18 2.16 -16.85
N ILE A 19 6.92 2.41 -16.49
CA ILE A 19 6.46 3.41 -15.55
C ILE A 19 5.42 2.73 -14.67
N ILE A 20 5.46 3.04 -13.37
CA ILE A 20 4.45 2.62 -12.40
C ILE A 20 3.89 3.90 -11.79
N LEU A 21 2.56 4.06 -11.82
CA LEU A 21 1.90 5.18 -11.18
C LEU A 21 1.28 4.75 -9.85
N LEU A 22 1.67 5.45 -8.79
CA LEU A 22 1.24 5.19 -7.41
C LEU A 22 0.48 6.40 -6.89
N ILE A 23 -0.67 6.18 -6.25
CA ILE A 23 -1.41 7.19 -5.48
C ILE A 23 -1.29 6.85 -4.01
N SER A 24 -0.84 7.81 -3.18
CA SER A 24 -0.98 7.77 -1.73
C SER A 24 -2.03 8.79 -1.31
N PHE A 25 -2.97 8.38 -0.48
CA PHE A 25 -4.08 9.22 -0.07
C PHE A 25 -4.43 8.99 1.40
N ASP A 26 -4.23 10.01 2.22
CA ASP A 26 -4.84 10.05 3.55
C ASP A 26 -6.32 10.39 3.39
N ALA A 27 -7.19 9.44 3.72
CA ALA A 27 -8.60 9.60 3.46
C ALA A 27 -9.37 10.32 4.56
N ASN A 28 -8.82 10.38 5.79
CA ASN A 28 -9.54 10.82 7.00
C ASN A 28 -11.02 10.36 7.01
N GLY A 29 -11.24 9.07 6.72
CA GLY A 29 -12.54 8.49 6.39
C GLY A 29 -12.77 8.27 4.89
N LEU A 30 -12.52 7.05 4.43
CA LEU A 30 -12.59 6.69 3.01
C LEU A 30 -14.00 6.77 2.41
N ILE A 31 -15.05 6.48 3.19
CA ILE A 31 -16.44 6.39 2.69
C ILE A 31 -16.86 7.66 1.93
N ASN A 32 -16.43 8.83 2.39
CA ASN A 32 -16.82 10.11 1.81
C ASN A 32 -16.03 10.46 0.54
N ASN A 33 -14.94 9.75 0.26
CA ASN A 33 -13.97 10.09 -0.78
C ASN A 33 -13.82 9.00 -1.86
N VAL A 34 -14.57 7.89 -1.79
CA VAL A 34 -14.40 6.74 -2.70
C VAL A 34 -14.58 7.12 -4.17
N ASP A 35 -15.63 7.87 -4.50
CA ASP A 35 -15.96 8.19 -5.90
C ASP A 35 -14.93 9.13 -6.53
N GLU A 36 -14.49 10.15 -5.79
CA GLU A 36 -13.47 11.09 -6.27
C GLU A 36 -12.11 10.40 -6.39
N LEU A 37 -11.73 9.56 -5.42
CA LEU A 37 -10.52 8.75 -5.49
C LEU A 37 -10.56 7.77 -6.67
N ALA A 38 -11.72 7.16 -6.94
CA ALA A 38 -11.92 6.26 -8.07
C ALA A 38 -11.76 6.98 -9.41
N LYS A 39 -12.34 8.18 -9.53
CA LYS A 39 -12.23 9.03 -10.70
C LYS A 39 -10.78 9.45 -10.96
N CYS A 40 -10.10 9.99 -9.94
CA CYS A 40 -8.68 10.36 -10.00
C CYS A 40 -7.79 9.17 -10.42
N ALA A 41 -7.99 8.01 -9.79
CA ALA A 41 -7.22 6.81 -10.13
C ALA A 41 -7.43 6.34 -11.58
N LEU A 42 -8.65 6.49 -12.11
CA LEU A 42 -8.96 6.14 -13.50
C LEU A 42 -8.37 7.15 -14.49
N GLU A 43 -8.55 8.45 -14.23
CA GLU A 43 -8.05 9.55 -15.07
C GLU A 43 -6.53 9.48 -15.23
N HIS A 44 -5.81 9.22 -14.14
CA HIS A 44 -4.37 9.10 -14.16
C HIS A 44 -3.86 7.69 -14.49
N ARG A 45 -4.75 6.69 -14.60
CA ARG A 45 -4.40 5.28 -14.84
C ARG A 45 -3.44 4.73 -13.77
N ALA A 46 -3.77 4.98 -12.50
CA ALA A 46 -2.98 4.50 -11.38
C ALA A 46 -2.84 2.96 -11.40
N ASP A 47 -1.65 2.46 -11.10
CA ASP A 47 -1.39 1.01 -10.99
C ASP A 47 -1.71 0.51 -9.57
N LYS A 48 -1.45 1.35 -8.56
CA LYS A 48 -1.70 1.07 -7.15
C LYS A 48 -2.19 2.32 -6.42
N ILE A 49 -3.08 2.11 -5.47
CA ILE A 49 -3.59 3.13 -4.56
C ILE A 49 -3.33 2.65 -3.13
N MET A 50 -2.69 3.48 -2.33
CA MET A 50 -2.40 3.24 -0.92
C MET A 50 -3.20 4.26 -0.12
N VAL A 51 -4.09 3.78 0.75
CA VAL A 51 -5.03 4.64 1.47
C VAL A 51 -4.79 4.53 2.98
N GLN A 52 -4.52 5.66 3.62
CA GLN A 52 -4.38 5.78 5.08
C GLN A 52 -5.69 6.30 5.70
N GLU A 53 -5.83 6.18 7.03
CA GLU A 53 -7.00 6.66 7.80
C GLU A 53 -8.37 6.28 7.19
N THR A 54 -8.54 5.04 6.72
CA THR A 54 -9.79 4.65 6.04
C THR A 54 -11.03 4.68 6.93
N LEU A 55 -10.86 4.58 8.26
CA LEU A 55 -11.91 4.44 9.28
C LEU A 55 -12.92 3.29 9.02
N LEU A 56 -12.56 2.33 8.17
CA LEU A 56 -13.41 1.20 7.84
C LEU A 56 -13.42 0.14 8.96
N LYS A 57 -14.59 -0.39 9.28
CA LYS A 57 -14.70 -1.50 10.24
C LYS A 57 -14.05 -2.78 9.68
N PRO A 58 -13.27 -3.54 10.47
CA PRO A 58 -12.67 -4.81 10.04
C PRO A 58 -13.68 -5.84 9.51
N LYS A 59 -14.87 -5.89 10.14
CA LYS A 59 -15.88 -6.94 9.93
C LYS A 59 -16.88 -6.68 8.79
N ASN A 60 -16.78 -5.56 8.06
CA ASN A 60 -17.68 -5.24 6.96
C ASN A 60 -16.92 -5.09 5.63
N PRO A 61 -16.63 -6.20 4.92
CA PRO A 61 -15.79 -6.21 3.72
C PRO A 61 -16.48 -5.62 2.47
N LYS A 62 -17.72 -5.14 2.58
CA LYS A 62 -18.54 -4.76 1.40
C LYS A 62 -18.36 -3.31 0.92
N THR A 63 -17.67 -2.42 1.63
CA THR A 63 -18.05 -0.98 1.55
C THR A 63 -17.16 -0.03 0.75
N CYS A 64 -16.04 -0.43 0.14
CA CYS A 64 -15.27 0.48 -0.72
C CYS A 64 -14.70 -0.24 -1.96
N LYS A 65 -15.55 -0.46 -2.98
CA LYS A 65 -15.10 -1.03 -4.26
C LYS A 65 -14.78 0.09 -5.25
N ILE A 66 -13.50 0.27 -5.53
CA ILE A 66 -13.07 1.07 -6.69
C ILE A 66 -13.05 0.13 -7.90
N LYS A 67 -13.86 0.45 -8.92
CA LYS A 67 -13.94 -0.35 -10.16
C LYS A 67 -12.54 -0.52 -10.75
N THR A 68 -12.21 -1.72 -11.24
CA THR A 68 -10.89 -2.11 -11.80
C THR A 68 -9.75 -2.30 -10.79
N PHE A 69 -9.93 -1.96 -9.51
CA PHE A 69 -8.95 -2.23 -8.45
C PHE A 69 -9.41 -3.36 -7.52
N THR A 70 -8.46 -4.19 -7.10
CA THR A 70 -8.68 -5.18 -6.03
C THR A 70 -8.24 -4.57 -4.71
N GLN A 71 -9.18 -4.41 -3.77
CA GLN A 71 -8.86 -3.97 -2.43
C GLN A 71 -8.08 -5.06 -1.69
N LEU A 72 -6.90 -4.72 -1.21
CA LEU A 72 -6.11 -5.55 -0.31
C LEU A 72 -6.14 -4.90 1.07
N ARG A 73 -6.67 -5.62 2.06
CA ARG A 73 -6.52 -5.24 3.47
C ARG A 73 -5.39 -6.08 4.03
N MET A 74 -4.33 -5.43 4.45
CA MET A 74 -3.18 -6.11 5.03
C MET A 74 -3.13 -5.80 6.52
N ASP A 75 -2.74 -6.81 7.29
CA ASP A 75 -2.45 -6.62 8.70
C ASP A 75 -1.21 -5.76 8.85
N SER A 76 -1.15 -5.00 9.95
CA SER A 76 -0.01 -4.14 10.24
C SER A 76 1.27 -4.96 10.34
N ILE A 77 2.37 -4.39 9.83
CA ILE A 77 3.70 -4.98 9.98
C ILE A 77 4.04 -5.02 11.48
N PRO A 78 4.44 -6.17 12.04
CA PRO A 78 4.78 -6.31 13.46
C PRO A 78 6.18 -5.74 13.80
N PRO A 79 6.47 -5.53 15.10
CA PRO A 79 5.96 -4.42 15.89
C PRO A 79 6.73 -3.13 15.57
N LEU A 80 6.03 -2.14 15.03
CA LEU A 80 6.51 -0.77 15.01
C LEU A 80 6.12 -0.12 16.35
N THR A 81 7.01 0.68 16.93
CA THR A 81 6.81 1.23 18.28
C THR A 81 5.78 2.34 18.27
N ASN A 82 5.87 3.22 17.28
CA ASN A 82 5.18 4.51 17.28
C ASN A 82 4.28 4.73 16.05
N THR A 83 4.30 3.83 15.07
CA THR A 83 3.62 4.00 13.79
C THR A 83 2.91 2.72 13.36
N GLY A 84 1.84 2.84 12.57
CA GLY A 84 1.27 1.72 11.84
C GLY A 84 1.79 1.71 10.41
N ALA A 85 2.17 0.55 9.89
CA ALA A 85 2.49 0.43 8.48
C ALA A 85 1.91 -0.84 7.86
N ILE A 86 1.70 -0.79 6.54
CA ILE A 86 1.27 -1.89 5.68
C ILE A 86 2.29 -2.01 4.54
N ALA A 87 2.71 -3.21 4.19
CA ALA A 87 3.64 -3.45 3.08
C ALA A 87 3.03 -4.35 2.01
N CYS A 88 3.22 -3.99 0.75
CA CYS A 88 2.85 -4.78 -0.41
C CYS A 88 4.09 -5.02 -1.28
N ARG A 89 4.36 -6.29 -1.62
CA ARG A 89 5.44 -6.65 -2.55
C ARG A 89 4.91 -6.70 -3.97
N LEU A 90 5.50 -5.90 -4.86
CA LEU A 90 5.21 -5.88 -6.27
C LEU A 90 6.28 -6.67 -7.03
N SER A 91 5.90 -7.84 -7.53
CA SER A 91 6.74 -8.64 -8.43
C SER A 91 6.38 -8.32 -9.88
N MET A 92 7.38 -7.92 -10.67
CA MET A 92 7.23 -7.58 -12.08
C MET A 92 8.16 -8.47 -12.90
N THR A 93 7.63 -9.11 -13.94
CA THR A 93 8.42 -9.99 -14.80
C THR A 93 9.64 -9.27 -15.37
N GLY A 94 10.84 -9.82 -15.15
CA GLY A 94 12.11 -9.25 -15.60
C GLY A 94 12.60 -8.05 -14.80
N HIS A 95 12.08 -7.81 -13.60
CA HIS A 95 12.60 -6.83 -12.63
C HIS A 95 12.77 -7.46 -11.24
N GLY A 96 13.52 -6.77 -10.38
CA GLY A 96 13.53 -7.05 -8.95
C GLY A 96 12.16 -6.81 -8.32
N ILE A 97 11.99 -7.31 -7.09
CA ILE A 97 10.77 -7.09 -6.32
C ILE A 97 10.83 -5.70 -5.69
N LEU A 98 9.79 -4.90 -5.89
CA LEU A 98 9.63 -3.61 -5.25
C LEU A 98 8.70 -3.74 -4.04
N THR A 99 9.16 -3.35 -2.85
CA THR A 99 8.34 -3.31 -1.65
C THR A 99 7.75 -1.91 -1.48
N LEU A 100 6.42 -1.80 -1.54
CA LEU A 100 5.68 -0.57 -1.29
C LEU A 100 5.19 -0.58 0.16
N VAL A 101 5.48 0.47 0.92
CA VAL A 101 5.16 0.55 2.34
C VAL A 101 4.32 1.79 2.61
N SER A 102 3.09 1.60 3.08
CA SER A 102 2.16 2.65 3.52
C SER A 102 2.36 2.85 5.00
N VAL A 103 2.80 4.03 5.42
CA VAL A 103 3.05 4.41 6.81
C VAL A 103 2.00 5.42 7.26
N TYR A 104 1.55 5.28 8.50
CA TYR A 104 0.76 6.28 9.20
C TYR A 104 1.38 6.54 10.57
N LEU A 105 1.90 7.74 10.78
CA LEU A 105 2.38 8.19 12.08
C LEU A 105 1.28 9.02 12.75
N PRO A 106 0.74 8.60 13.91
CA PRO A 106 -0.25 9.39 14.61
C PRO A 106 0.28 10.79 14.95
N PRO A 107 -0.58 11.82 14.93
CA PRO A 107 -0.17 13.17 15.26
C PRO A 107 0.42 13.22 16.68
N LYS A 108 1.46 14.06 16.87
CA LYS A 108 2.21 14.24 18.13
C LYS A 108 3.14 13.10 18.53
N ILE A 109 3.15 11.98 17.80
CA ILE A 109 4.15 10.92 18.00
C ILE A 109 5.39 11.26 17.15
N LYS A 110 6.58 10.98 17.69
CA LYS A 110 7.83 11.12 16.94
C LYS A 110 8.15 9.84 16.18
N LEU A 111 8.50 9.99 14.91
CA LEU A 111 9.03 8.90 14.10
C LEU A 111 10.38 8.47 14.67
N LEU A 112 10.51 7.19 15.02
CA LEU A 112 11.77 6.65 15.54
C LEU A 112 12.64 6.14 14.40
N ARG A 113 13.96 6.35 14.52
CA ARG A 113 14.93 5.77 13.59
C ARG A 113 14.83 4.25 13.54
N SER A 114 14.58 3.59 14.68
CA SER A 114 14.39 2.13 14.74
C SER A 114 13.20 1.67 13.91
N ASP A 115 12.09 2.41 13.93
CA ASP A 115 10.91 2.10 13.12
C ASP A 115 11.25 2.27 11.63
N ILE A 116 11.99 3.31 11.25
CA ILE A 116 12.47 3.52 9.88
C ILE A 116 13.38 2.37 9.41
N GLU A 117 14.32 1.94 10.24
CA GLU A 117 15.24 0.82 9.94
C GLU A 117 14.47 -0.49 9.71
N VAL A 118 13.45 -0.78 10.51
CA VAL A 118 12.55 -1.93 10.30
C VAL A 118 11.82 -1.82 8.96
N LEU A 119 11.33 -0.63 8.60
CA LEU A 119 10.61 -0.42 7.35
C LEU A 119 11.51 -0.59 6.12
N PHE A 120 12.75 -0.12 6.17
CA PHE A 120 13.73 -0.32 5.08
C PHE A 120 14.26 -1.76 5.01
N ALA A 121 14.26 -2.52 6.11
CA ALA A 121 14.65 -3.92 6.12
C ALA A 121 13.62 -4.87 5.46
N LEU A 122 12.46 -4.37 5.04
CA LEU A 122 11.39 -5.18 4.42
C LEU A 122 11.72 -5.67 3.00
N GLY A 123 12.76 -5.17 2.37
CA GLY A 123 13.24 -5.67 1.08
C GLY A 123 14.39 -4.84 0.51
N ASP A 124 14.95 -5.33 -0.59
CA ASP A 124 16.14 -4.71 -1.21
C ASP A 124 15.82 -3.36 -1.89
N ALA A 125 14.58 -3.18 -2.35
CA ALA A 125 14.07 -1.95 -2.93
C ALA A 125 12.75 -1.59 -2.25
N VAL A 126 12.76 -0.50 -1.46
CA VAL A 126 11.62 -0.06 -0.66
C VAL A 126 11.22 1.36 -1.07
N ILE A 127 9.93 1.59 -1.25
CA ILE A 127 9.37 2.95 -1.31
C ILE A 127 8.40 3.13 -0.15
N LEU A 128 8.68 4.13 0.69
CA LEU A 128 7.84 4.56 1.81
C LEU A 128 6.90 5.67 1.35
N PHE A 129 5.61 5.49 1.59
CA PHE A 129 4.54 6.46 1.33
C PHE A 129 3.66 6.60 2.55
N GLY A 130 3.05 7.77 2.71
CA GLY A 130 1.98 7.98 3.68
C GLY A 130 2.20 9.24 4.52
N ASP A 131 1.30 9.44 5.47
CA ASP A 131 1.29 10.61 6.32
C ASP A 131 2.13 10.38 7.58
N LEU A 132 3.22 11.14 7.69
CA LEU A 132 4.10 11.14 8.87
C LEU A 132 3.70 12.19 9.90
N ASN A 133 2.68 13.01 9.64
CA ASN A 133 2.22 14.09 10.51
C ASN A 133 3.38 15.00 11.01
N SER A 134 4.40 15.17 10.17
CA SER A 134 5.62 15.92 10.46
C SER A 134 5.93 16.89 9.34
N ARG A 135 6.42 18.09 9.68
CA ARG A 135 6.90 19.07 8.69
C ARG A 135 8.40 18.90 8.49
N SER A 136 8.85 19.01 7.23
CA SER A 136 10.27 19.20 6.96
C SER A 136 10.72 20.54 7.55
N THR A 137 11.90 20.57 8.15
CA THR A 137 12.47 21.78 8.78
C THR A 137 13.71 22.29 8.04
N HIS A 138 13.91 21.81 6.81
CA HIS A 138 14.96 22.23 5.89
C HIS A 138 14.41 23.10 4.78
#